data_AF-A0A951IA90-F1
#
_entry.id   AF-A0A951IA90-F1
#
_cell.length_a   1.000
_cell.length_b   1.000
_cell.length_c   1.000
_cell.angle_alpha   90.00
_cell.angle_beta   90.00
_cell.angle_gamma   90.00
#
_symmetry.space_group_name_H-M   'P 1'
#
loop_
_entity.id
_entity.type
_entity.pdbx_description
1 polymer ?
#
loop_
_entity_poly.entity_id
_entity_poly.type
_entity_poly.pdbx_seq_one_letter_code
_entity_poly.pdbx_strand_id
1 'polypeptide(L)'
;MTALNQHDREVSSTLLRGADELHRLKLASANDPGRVAAPLEAVSAIDEIERLYAALDLVRADTNPRTAQLLEGGKRKMGQKLIEEASEVAFEGLRHRARGVVRESADLIYHLVVLWRECGVTPNEVWDEMRERVKTLGIAEKLPKRSRN
;
A
#
# COMPACT_ATOMS: atom_id res chain seq x y z
N MET A 1 44.69 -34.55 8.11
CA MET A 1 44.57 -33.70 6.91
C MET A 1 43.35 -34.16 6.12
N THR A 2 42.15 -33.73 6.53
CA THR A 2 40.90 -34.14 5.88
C THR A 2 40.64 -33.21 4.69
N ALA A 3 40.59 -33.78 3.49
CA ALA A 3 40.32 -33.02 2.27
C ALA A 3 38.90 -32.44 2.31
N LEU A 4 38.78 -31.12 2.21
CA LEU A 4 37.51 -30.41 2.10
C LEU A 4 36.78 -30.80 0.81
N ASN A 5 35.49 -31.07 0.94
CA ASN A 5 34.59 -31.56 -0.09
C ASN A 5 34.42 -30.52 -1.21
N GLN A 6 34.17 -30.96 -2.44
CA GLN A 6 34.14 -30.12 -3.64
C GLN A 6 33.04 -29.02 -3.58
N HIS A 7 31.98 -29.26 -2.80
CA HIS A 7 30.90 -28.32 -2.53
C HIS A 7 31.34 -27.12 -1.65
N ASP A 8 32.25 -27.32 -0.69
CA ASP A 8 32.74 -26.24 0.19
C ASP A 8 33.64 -25.25 -0.55
N ARG A 9 34.29 -25.69 -1.63
CA ARG A 9 35.13 -24.83 -2.48
C ARG A 9 34.29 -23.88 -3.35
N GLU A 10 33.14 -24.32 -3.84
CA GLU A 10 32.24 -23.46 -4.65
C GLU A 10 31.55 -22.39 -3.81
N VAL A 11 31.11 -22.74 -2.59
CA VAL A 11 30.50 -21.78 -1.64
C VAL A 11 31.50 -20.71 -1.20
N SER A 12 32.75 -21.09 -0.91
CA SER A 12 33.82 -20.11 -0.63
C SER A 12 34.13 -19.20 -1.82
N SER A 13 34.13 -19.73 -3.05
CA SER A 13 34.40 -18.94 -4.26
C SER A 13 33.29 -17.93 -4.60
N THR A 14 32.04 -18.27 -4.26
CA THR A 14 30.86 -17.41 -4.49
C THR A 14 30.78 -16.30 -3.43
N LEU A 15 31.12 -16.62 -2.17
CA LEU A 15 31.20 -15.62 -1.08
C LEU A 15 32.34 -14.62 -1.29
N LEU A 16 33.47 -15.05 -1.85
CA LEU A 16 34.59 -14.16 -2.20
C LEU A 16 34.25 -13.21 -3.36
N ARG A 17 33.51 -13.66 -4.38
CA ARG A 17 33.01 -12.77 -5.46
C ARG A 17 32.01 -11.74 -4.96
N GLY A 18 31.12 -12.11 -4.04
CA GLY A 18 30.13 -11.19 -3.47
C GLY A 18 30.76 -10.07 -2.62
N ALA A 19 31.84 -10.36 -1.91
CA ALA A 19 32.56 -9.36 -1.11
C ALA A 19 33.29 -8.32 -1.98
N ASP A 20 33.91 -8.76 -3.09
CA ASP A 20 34.58 -7.88 -4.04
C ASP A 20 33.59 -6.99 -4.82
N GLU A 21 32.39 -7.49 -5.10
CA GLU A 21 31.32 -6.72 -5.76
C GLU A 21 30.70 -5.67 -4.82
N LEU A 22 30.51 -6.00 -3.55
CA LEU A 22 30.13 -5.05 -2.49
C LEU A 22 31.19 -3.96 -2.26
N HIS A 23 32.47 -4.29 -2.37
CA HIS A 23 33.54 -3.31 -2.24
C HIS A 23 33.64 -2.42 -3.50
N ARG A 24 33.47 -2.98 -4.71
CA ARG A 24 33.36 -2.20 -5.96
C ARG A 24 32.17 -1.24 -5.96
N LEU A 25 31.01 -1.66 -5.48
CA LEU A 25 29.81 -0.82 -5.39
C LEU A 25 30.01 0.33 -4.38
N LYS A 26 30.69 0.07 -3.26
CA LYS A 26 31.06 1.10 -2.28
C LYS A 26 32.08 2.10 -2.83
N LEU A 27 33.07 1.63 -3.60
CA LEU A 27 34.07 2.49 -4.24
C LEU A 27 33.49 3.30 -5.41
N ALA A 28 32.55 2.73 -6.18
CA ALA A 28 31.83 3.44 -7.25
C ALA A 28 30.90 4.54 -6.69
N SER A 29 30.39 4.35 -5.47
CA SER A 29 29.56 5.35 -4.76
C SER A 29 30.36 6.50 -4.13
N ALA A 30 31.69 6.41 -4.06
CA ALA A 30 32.51 7.37 -3.31
C ALA A 30 32.93 8.61 -4.12
N ASN A 31 32.54 8.75 -5.39
CA ASN A 31 33.03 9.82 -6.27
C ASN A 31 31.94 10.71 -6.90
N ASP A 32 30.75 10.77 -6.29
CA ASP A 32 29.70 11.72 -6.67
C ASP A 32 29.13 12.43 -5.43
N PRO A 33 29.64 13.63 -5.07
CA PRO A 33 29.19 14.38 -3.90
C PRO A 33 27.78 14.97 -4.05
N GLY A 34 27.04 14.68 -5.14
CA GLY A 34 25.71 15.22 -5.41
C GLY A 34 24.52 14.30 -5.09
N ARG A 35 24.71 13.01 -4.80
CA ARG A 35 23.58 12.07 -4.62
C ARG A 35 23.18 11.90 -3.16
N VAL A 36 22.62 12.97 -2.58
CA VAL A 36 21.73 12.85 -1.43
C VAL A 36 20.41 12.24 -1.93
N ALA A 37 20.40 10.94 -2.19
CA ALA A 37 19.15 10.21 -2.39
C ALA A 37 18.47 10.11 -1.02
N ALA A 38 17.75 11.18 -0.70
CA ALA A 38 16.90 11.30 0.47
C ALA A 38 15.83 10.18 0.50
N PRO A 39 15.17 9.95 1.64
CA PRO A 39 14.15 8.91 1.92
C PRO A 39 12.85 8.95 1.05
N LEU A 40 12.97 9.10 -0.26
CA LEU A 40 11.90 9.51 -1.19
C LEU A 40 10.95 8.41 -1.66
N GLU A 41 11.12 7.16 -1.24
CA GLU A 41 10.33 6.03 -1.79
C GLU A 41 9.26 5.46 -0.84
N ALA A 42 9.15 5.96 0.40
CA ALA A 42 8.21 5.42 1.39
C ALA A 42 6.88 6.20 1.55
N VAL A 43 6.68 7.30 0.80
CA VAL A 43 5.55 8.25 1.00
C VAL A 43 4.59 8.26 -0.20
N SER A 44 4.12 7.10 -0.68
CA SER A 44 3.41 7.04 -1.97
C SER A 44 1.92 6.65 -1.94
N ALA A 45 1.40 6.07 -0.85
CA ALA A 45 -0.04 5.71 -0.78
C ALA A 45 -0.77 6.35 0.43
N ILE A 46 -0.02 6.66 1.48
CA ILE A 46 -0.55 7.36 2.67
C ILE A 46 -0.92 8.82 2.33
N ASP A 47 -0.34 9.40 1.27
CA ASP A 47 -0.56 10.80 0.88
C ASP A 47 -1.85 11.01 0.06
N GLU A 48 -2.21 10.13 -0.88
CA GLU A 48 -3.37 10.38 -1.76
C GLU A 48 -4.73 10.24 -1.06
N ILE A 49 -4.85 9.28 -0.14
CA ILE A 49 -6.09 9.11 0.64
C ILE A 49 -6.28 10.28 1.61
N GLU A 50 -5.20 10.73 2.27
CA GLU A 50 -5.24 11.91 3.16
C GLU A 50 -5.51 13.19 2.36
N ARG A 51 -4.88 13.36 1.19
CA ARG A 51 -5.18 14.46 0.25
C ARG A 51 -6.65 14.48 -0.14
N LEU A 52 -7.19 13.33 -0.55
CA LEU A 52 -8.60 13.23 -0.92
C LEU A 52 -9.49 13.58 0.28
N TYR A 53 -9.23 13.00 1.45
CA TYR A 53 -10.00 13.25 2.66
C TYR A 53 -10.05 14.73 3.03
N ALA A 54 -8.90 15.43 2.98
CA ALA A 54 -8.81 16.86 3.24
C ALA A 54 -9.50 17.69 2.14
N ALA A 55 -9.38 17.31 0.87
CA ALA A 55 -9.98 18.02 -0.25
C ALA A 55 -11.52 18.01 -0.20
N LEU A 56 -12.15 17.05 0.49
CA LEU A 56 -13.60 16.99 0.63
C LEU A 56 -14.20 18.20 1.36
N ASP A 57 -13.42 18.87 2.23
CA ASP A 57 -13.85 20.12 2.88
C ASP A 57 -13.93 21.31 1.93
N LEU A 58 -13.25 21.22 0.79
CA LEU A 58 -13.20 22.25 -0.23
C LEU A 58 -14.21 22.02 -1.35
N VAL A 59 -15.03 20.97 -1.26
CA VAL A 59 -16.03 20.62 -2.27
C VAL A 59 -17.10 21.69 -2.34
N ARG A 60 -17.38 22.14 -3.56
CA ARG A 60 -18.41 23.12 -3.86
C ARG A 60 -19.26 22.66 -5.03
N ALA A 61 -20.55 23.01 -5.04
CA ALA A 61 -21.48 22.57 -6.09
C ALA A 61 -21.14 23.11 -7.49
N ASP A 62 -20.51 24.28 -7.57
CA ASP A 62 -20.09 24.93 -8.82
C ASP A 62 -18.84 24.28 -9.45
N THR A 63 -17.86 23.90 -8.63
CA THR A 63 -16.60 23.31 -9.11
C THR A 63 -16.62 21.79 -9.09
N ASN A 64 -17.36 21.16 -8.18
CA ASN A 64 -17.34 19.73 -7.91
C ASN A 64 -18.77 19.14 -7.84
N PRO A 65 -19.60 19.29 -8.89
CA PRO A 65 -21.03 19.00 -8.83
C PRO A 65 -21.36 17.54 -8.46
N ARG A 66 -20.57 16.57 -8.94
CA ARG A 66 -20.78 15.14 -8.63
C ARG A 66 -20.54 14.83 -7.14
N THR A 67 -19.44 15.34 -6.59
CA THR A 67 -19.11 15.14 -5.16
C THR A 67 -20.09 15.91 -4.28
N ALA A 68 -20.45 17.14 -4.66
CA ALA A 68 -21.43 17.93 -3.93
C ALA A 68 -22.80 17.24 -3.87
N GLN A 69 -23.29 16.69 -4.99
CA GLN A 69 -24.53 15.91 -5.02
C GLN A 69 -24.44 14.64 -4.17
N LEU A 70 -23.28 13.99 -4.14
CA LEU A 70 -23.05 12.82 -3.30
C LEU A 70 -23.11 13.18 -1.81
N LEU A 71 -22.49 14.30 -1.41
CA LEU A 71 -22.55 14.85 -0.05
C LEU A 71 -23.97 15.24 0.35
N GLU A 72 -24.69 15.96 -0.53
CA GLU A 72 -26.09 16.34 -0.32
C GLU A 72 -27.01 15.12 -0.15
N GLY A 73 -26.74 14.03 -0.88
CA GLY A 73 -27.46 12.76 -0.75
C GLY A 73 -27.20 12.00 0.57
N GLY A 74 -26.24 12.46 1.37
CA GLY A 74 -25.89 11.90 2.68
C GLY A 74 -25.45 10.43 2.67
N LYS A 75 -25.31 9.87 3.88
CA LYS A 75 -24.81 8.50 4.11
C LYS A 75 -25.50 7.42 3.29
N ARG A 76 -26.82 7.56 3.03
CA ARG A 76 -27.57 6.60 2.21
C ARG A 76 -27.04 6.56 0.77
N LYS A 77 -26.87 7.71 0.12
CA LYS A 77 -26.40 7.78 -1.26
C LYS A 77 -24.94 7.34 -1.38
N MET A 78 -24.11 7.73 -0.43
CA MET A 78 -22.71 7.31 -0.33
C MET A 78 -22.57 5.79 -0.19
N GLY A 79 -23.33 5.19 0.73
CA GLY A 79 -23.33 3.74 0.94
C GLY A 79 -23.81 2.98 -0.31
N GLN A 80 -24.82 3.49 -1.02
CA GLN A 80 -25.27 2.90 -2.28
C GLN A 80 -24.13 2.88 -3.33
N LYS A 81 -23.45 4.01 -3.52
CA LYS A 81 -22.31 4.09 -4.45
C LYS A 81 -21.17 3.16 -4.04
N LEU A 82 -20.83 3.11 -2.75
CA LEU A 82 -19.79 2.20 -2.26
C LEU A 82 -20.08 0.73 -2.59
N ILE A 83 -21.34 0.30 -2.41
CA ILE A 83 -21.77 -1.08 -2.72
C ILE A 83 -21.71 -1.35 -4.24
N GLU A 84 -22.08 -0.37 -5.05
CA GLU A 84 -22.00 -0.45 -6.52
C GLU A 84 -20.55 -0.69 -6.96
N GLU A 85 -19.61 0.16 -6.53
CA GLU A 85 -18.19 0.01 -6.92
C GLU A 85 -17.59 -1.30 -6.42
N ALA A 86 -17.93 -1.73 -5.20
CA ALA A 86 -17.48 -3.02 -4.66
C ALA A 86 -17.95 -4.20 -5.53
N SER A 87 -19.18 -4.11 -6.05
CA SER A 87 -19.75 -5.10 -6.96
C SER A 87 -19.02 -5.08 -8.31
N GLU A 88 -18.71 -3.89 -8.83
CA GLU A 88 -17.99 -3.74 -10.10
C GLU A 88 -16.54 -4.26 -10.03
N VAL A 89 -15.80 -3.99 -8.94
CA VAL A 89 -14.49 -4.60 -8.68
C VAL A 89 -14.57 -6.12 -8.71
N ALA A 90 -15.56 -6.70 -8.04
CA ALA A 90 -15.74 -8.15 -8.01
C ALA A 90 -16.04 -8.69 -9.41
N PHE A 91 -16.91 -8.04 -10.18
CA PHE A 91 -17.23 -8.44 -11.55
C PHE A 91 -16.02 -8.36 -12.49
N GLU A 92 -15.25 -7.27 -12.47
CA GLU A 92 -14.05 -7.13 -13.30
C GLU A 92 -12.97 -8.14 -12.91
N GLY A 93 -12.85 -8.47 -11.62
CA GLY A 93 -11.97 -9.52 -11.11
C GLY A 93 -12.36 -10.91 -11.64
N LEU A 94 -13.65 -11.26 -11.57
CA LEU A 94 -14.18 -12.52 -12.11
C LEU A 94 -14.00 -12.65 -13.63
N ARG A 95 -13.91 -11.53 -14.36
CA ARG A 95 -13.67 -11.50 -15.80
C ARG A 95 -12.18 -11.43 -16.18
N HIS A 96 -11.27 -11.50 -15.20
CA HIS A 96 -9.82 -11.40 -15.38
C HIS A 96 -9.37 -10.10 -16.08
N ARG A 97 -10.07 -8.99 -15.82
CA ARG A 97 -9.79 -7.68 -16.43
C ARG A 97 -8.99 -6.80 -15.48
N ALA A 98 -7.68 -6.98 -15.45
CA ALA A 98 -6.80 -6.27 -14.51
C ALA A 98 -6.96 -4.73 -14.54
N ARG A 99 -7.12 -4.13 -15.74
CA ARG A 99 -7.36 -2.68 -15.85
C ARG A 99 -8.70 -2.24 -15.28
N GLY A 100 -9.75 -3.05 -15.45
CA GLY A 100 -11.06 -2.80 -14.85
C GLY A 100 -10.97 -2.85 -13.33
N VAL A 101 -10.35 -3.91 -12.79
CA VAL A 101 -10.10 -4.03 -11.35
C VAL A 101 -9.39 -2.80 -10.78
N VAL A 102 -8.35 -2.30 -11.44
CA VAL A 102 -7.64 -1.08 -10.98
C VAL A 102 -8.56 0.14 -10.96
N ARG A 103 -9.35 0.33 -12.02
CA ARG A 103 -10.27 1.47 -12.14
C ARG A 103 -11.35 1.43 -11.07
N GLU A 104 -12.06 0.31 -10.95
CA GLU A 104 -13.16 0.21 -10.00
C GLU A 104 -12.64 0.18 -8.55
N SER A 105 -11.40 -0.28 -8.32
CA SER A 105 -10.78 -0.18 -6.99
C SER A 105 -10.50 1.28 -6.61
N ALA A 106 -10.11 2.12 -7.57
CA ALA A 106 -9.91 3.55 -7.32
C ALA A 106 -11.25 4.22 -6.99
N ASP A 107 -12.33 3.91 -7.72
CA ASP A 107 -13.67 4.44 -7.46
C ASP A 107 -14.22 3.94 -6.10
N LEU A 108 -13.96 2.67 -5.77
CA LEU A 108 -14.27 2.10 -4.46
C LEU A 108 -13.57 2.83 -3.32
N ILE A 109 -12.26 3.06 -3.43
CA ILE A 109 -11.48 3.80 -2.42
C ILE A 109 -12.00 5.23 -2.31
N TYR A 110 -12.28 5.90 -3.42
CA TYR A 110 -12.86 7.25 -3.42
C TYR A 110 -14.17 7.30 -2.63
N HIS A 111 -15.12 6.41 -2.94
CA HIS A 111 -16.41 6.37 -2.26
C HIS A 111 -16.29 5.97 -0.79
N LEU A 112 -15.30 5.14 -0.44
CA LEU A 112 -14.99 4.81 0.95
C LEU A 112 -14.48 6.02 1.73
N VAL A 113 -13.57 6.80 1.17
CA VAL A 113 -13.03 8.03 1.80
C VAL A 113 -14.11 9.09 1.97
N VAL A 114 -15.01 9.25 0.99
CA VAL A 114 -16.17 10.15 1.12
C VAL A 114 -17.05 9.72 2.30
N LEU A 115 -17.34 8.42 2.42
CA LEU A 115 -18.14 7.90 3.52
C LEU A 115 -17.44 8.04 4.88
N TRP A 116 -16.12 7.86 4.94
CA TRP A 116 -15.33 8.11 6.14
C TRP A 116 -15.46 9.56 6.61
N ARG A 117 -15.30 10.52 5.68
CA ARG A 117 -15.45 11.95 5.98
C ARG A 117 -16.81 12.28 6.57
N GLU A 118 -17.88 11.78 5.95
CA GLU A 118 -19.26 11.96 6.44
C GLU A 118 -19.53 11.25 7.78
N CYS A 119 -18.78 10.19 8.09
CA CYS A 119 -18.85 9.50 9.37
C CYS A 119 -17.92 10.10 10.45
N GLY A 120 -17.08 11.08 10.11
CA GLY A 120 -16.07 11.63 11.01
C GLY A 120 -14.92 10.65 11.32
N VAL A 121 -14.70 9.65 10.46
CA VAL A 121 -13.63 8.68 10.59
C VAL A 121 -12.43 9.17 9.77
N THR A 122 -11.28 9.30 10.40
CA THR A 122 -10.04 9.70 9.71
C THR A 122 -9.35 8.50 9.06
N PRO A 123 -8.56 8.70 7.98
CA PRO A 123 -7.78 7.62 7.41
C PRO A 123 -6.79 6.99 8.42
N ASN A 124 -6.22 7.79 9.32
CA ASN A 124 -5.33 7.31 10.38
C ASN A 124 -6.00 6.30 11.32
N GLU A 125 -7.26 6.52 11.72
CA GLU A 125 -8.01 5.57 12.55
C GLU A 125 -8.17 4.21 11.84
N VAL A 126 -8.40 4.22 10.53
CA VAL A 126 -8.51 2.98 9.74
C VAL A 126 -7.15 2.29 9.61
N TRP A 127 -6.08 3.05 9.42
CA TRP A 127 -4.72 2.50 9.38
C TRP A 127 -4.27 1.94 10.73
N ASP A 128 -4.65 2.57 11.83
CA ASP A 128 -4.44 2.03 13.18
C ASP A 128 -5.14 0.69 13.36
N GLU A 129 -6.42 0.61 12.99
CA GLU A 129 -7.18 -0.64 13.02
C GLU A 129 -6.53 -1.73 12.14
N MET A 130 -6.06 -1.39 10.94
CA MET A 130 -5.33 -2.35 10.09
C MET A 130 -4.02 -2.83 10.73
N ARG A 131 -3.26 -1.94 11.37
CA ARG A 131 -2.04 -2.31 12.11
C ARG A 131 -2.36 -3.24 13.29
N GLU A 132 -3.43 -2.98 14.02
CA GLU A 132 -3.88 -3.86 15.11
C GLU A 132 -4.32 -5.24 14.60
N ARG A 133 -5.02 -5.29 13.46
CA ARG A 133 -5.36 -6.55 12.79
C ARG A 133 -4.13 -7.33 12.37
N VAL A 134 -3.09 -6.67 11.87
CA VAL A 134 -1.83 -7.35 11.52
C VAL A 134 -1.19 -8.00 12.74
N LYS A 135 -1.18 -7.34 13.91
CA LYS A 135 -0.68 -7.92 15.16
C LYS A 135 -1.49 -9.14 15.59
N THR A 136 -2.80 -9.10 15.34
CA THR A 136 -3.77 -10.10 15.82
C THR A 136 -4.06 -11.21 14.83
N LEU A 137 -3.82 -11.04 13.52
CA LEU A 137 -4.14 -11.98 12.43
C LEU A 137 -2.93 -12.36 11.55
N GLY A 138 -1.82 -11.62 11.67
CA GLY A 138 -0.71 -11.67 10.71
C GLY A 138 -1.08 -10.95 9.40
N ILE A 139 -0.07 -10.56 8.62
CA ILE A 139 -0.28 -9.84 7.34
C ILE A 139 -0.96 -10.71 6.28
N ALA A 140 -0.85 -12.04 6.39
CA ALA A 140 -1.39 -13.01 5.42
C ALA A 140 -1.67 -14.39 6.08
N GLU A 141 -2.34 -14.42 7.23
CA GLU A 141 -2.60 -15.65 8.02
C GLU A 141 -1.34 -16.36 8.54
N LYS A 142 -0.54 -15.67 9.34
CA LYS A 142 0.42 -16.36 10.23
C LYS A 142 0.51 -15.65 11.57
N LEU A 143 -0.35 -16.06 12.49
CA LEU A 143 -0.18 -15.77 13.91
C LEU A 143 0.68 -16.86 14.57
N PRO A 144 1.60 -16.49 15.49
CA PRO A 144 2.51 -17.44 16.10
C PRO A 144 1.75 -18.46 16.95
N LYS A 145 2.06 -19.75 16.76
CA LYS A 145 1.67 -20.79 17.71
C LYS A 145 2.23 -20.42 19.09
N ARG A 146 1.36 -20.16 20.06
CA ARG A 146 1.77 -20.16 21.48
C ARG A 146 2.21 -21.58 21.83
N SER A 147 3.52 -21.76 22.07
CA SER A 147 4.02 -22.99 22.68
C SER A 147 3.42 -23.13 24.07
N ARG A 148 2.72 -24.23 24.34
CA ARG A 148 2.36 -24.60 25.70
C ARG A 148 3.49 -25.50 26.22
N ASN A 149 4.10 -25.05 27.32
CA ASN A 149 4.91 -25.88 28.21
C ASN A 149 4.07 -27.05 28.75
#